data_AF-A0A3S4KKM7-F1
#
_entry.id   AF-A0A3S4KKM7-F1
#
_cell.length_a   1.000
_cell.length_b   1.000
_cell.length_c   1.000
_cell.angle_alpha   90.00
_cell.angle_beta   90.00
_cell.angle_gamma   90.00
#
_symmetry.space_group_name_H-M   'P 1'
#
loop_
_entity.id
_entity.type
_entity.pdbx_description
1 polymer ?
#
loop_
_entity_poly.entity_id
_entity_poly.type
_entity_poly.pdbx_seq_one_letter_code
_entity_poly.pdbx_strand_id
1 'polypeptide(L)' 'MAERITGHTELIGLIATPIRHSMSPTMHNEAFAHLGLDYVYLAFEVGNQELKDVVQGFRGDEAARL' A
#
# COMPACT_ATOMS: atom_id res chain seq x y z
N MET A 1 -9.51 -20.66 0.47
CA MET A 1 -9.68 -19.22 0.75
C MET A 1 -9.96 -18.57 -0.59
N ALA A 2 -11.15 -18.01 -0.79
CA ALA A 2 -11.43 -17.28 -2.03
C ALA A 2 -10.41 -16.13 -2.18
N GLU A 3 -9.98 -15.82 -3.40
CA GLU A 3 -9.18 -14.63 -3.66
C GLU A 3 -9.96 -13.41 -3.14
N ARG A 4 -9.39 -12.74 -2.13
CA ARG A 4 -10.01 -11.56 -1.51
C ARG A 4 -9.80 -10.28 -2.33
N ILE A 5 -8.71 -10.23 -3.10
CA ILE A 5 -8.32 -9.03 -3.85
C ILE A 5 -9.06 -9.03 -5.19
N THR A 6 -9.76 -7.93 -5.48
CA THR A 6 -10.47 -7.71 -6.73
C THR A 6 -10.06 -6.36 -7.35
N GLY A 7 -10.68 -5.98 -8.48
CA GLY A 7 -10.52 -4.64 -9.04
C GLY A 7 -11.15 -3.51 -8.19
N HIS A 8 -11.90 -3.86 -7.14
CA HIS A 8 -12.51 -2.90 -6.21
C HIS A 8 -11.68 -2.65 -4.94
N THR A 9 -10.71 -3.52 -4.64
CA THR A 9 -9.92 -3.45 -3.42
C THR A 9 -9.03 -2.21 -3.41
N GLU A 10 -9.11 -1.41 -2.34
CA GLU A 10 -8.30 -0.21 -2.18
C GLU A 10 -6.94 -0.50 -1.53
N LEU A 11 -5.91 0.25 -1.93
CA LEU A 11 -4.54 0.09 -1.40
C LEU A 11 -4.26 1.06 -0.24
N ILE A 12 -3.69 0.53 0.83
CA ILE A 12 -3.04 1.30 1.90
C ILE A 12 -1.53 1.03 1.84
N GLY A 13 -0.72 2.08 1.76
CA GLY A 13 0.73 1.99 1.63
C GLY A 13 1.50 2.38 2.90
N LEU A 14 2.53 1.60 3.24
CA LEU A 14 3.58 1.96 4.20
C LEU A 14 4.88 2.24 3.45
N ILE A 15 5.38 3.47 3.56
CA ILE A 15 6.63 3.91 2.90
C ILE A 15 7.74 4.09 3.94
N ALA A 16 8.85 3.38 3.78
CA ALA A 16 10.07 3.52 4.58
C ALA A 16 11.21 2.70 3.97
N THR A 17 12.44 2.86 4.45
CA THR A 17 13.57 1.99 4.09
C THR A 17 14.54 1.86 5.27
N PRO A 18 14.95 0.64 5.68
CA PRO A 18 14.42 -0.68 5.27
C PRO A 18 13.05 -0.96 5.89
N ILE A 19 12.17 -1.72 5.22
CA ILE A 19 10.79 -1.92 5.75
C ILE A 19 10.17 -3.32 5.57
N ARG A 20 10.77 -4.21 4.77
CA ARG A 20 10.19 -5.54 4.47
C ARG A 20 10.00 -6.46 5.68
N HIS A 21 10.66 -6.16 6.80
CA HIS A 21 10.54 -6.90 8.06
C HIS A 21 9.37 -6.43 8.94
N SER A 22 8.66 -5.36 8.53
CA SER A 22 7.55 -4.82 9.31
C SER A 22 6.42 -5.85 9.45
N MET A 23 5.88 -5.96 10.66
CA MET A 23 4.67 -6.75 10.94
C MET A 23 3.38 -5.98 10.63
N SER A 24 3.45 -4.68 10.32
CA SER A 24 2.29 -3.85 10.01
C SER A 24 1.42 -4.42 8.87
N PRO A 25 1.98 -4.94 7.74
CA PRO A 25 1.17 -5.57 6.70
C PRO A 25 0.36 -6.76 7.21
N THR A 26 0.93 -7.65 8.02
CA THR A 26 0.18 -8.76 8.62
C THR A 26 -0.93 -8.23 9.53
N MET A 27 -0.59 -7.33 10.46
CA MET A 27 -1.54 -6.77 11.41
C MET A 27 -2.76 -6.12 10.72
N HIS A 28 -2.51 -5.26 9.72
CA HIS A 28 -3.59 -4.55 9.04
C HIS A 28 -4.40 -5.45 8.11
N ASN A 29 -3.76 -6.35 7.35
CA ASN A 29 -4.51 -7.24 6.46
C ASN A 29 -5.38 -8.24 7.25
N GLU A 30 -4.92 -8.73 8.39
CA GLU A 30 -5.74 -9.56 9.30
C GLU A 30 -6.92 -8.75 9.85
N ALA A 31 -6.70 -7.49 10.25
CA ALA A 31 -7.79 -6.62 10.71
C ALA A 31 -8.82 -6.35 9.59
N PHE A 32 -8.37 -6.10 8.36
CA PHE A 32 -9.26 -5.89 7.22
C PHE A 32 -10.05 -7.14 6.86
N ALA A 33 -9.43 -8.32 6.94
CA ALA A 33 -10.10 -9.61 6.74
C ALA A 33 -11.13 -9.86 7.83
N HIS A 34 -10.79 -9.64 9.10
CA HIS A 34 -11.68 -9.84 10.24
C HIS A 34 -12.91 -8.93 10.21
N LEU A 35 -12.71 -7.67 9.80
CA LEU A 35 -13.78 -6.66 9.74
C LEU A 35 -14.55 -6.65 8.42
N GLY A 36 -14.16 -7.45 7.43
CA GLY A 36 -14.79 -7.46 6.10
C GLY A 36 -14.61 -6.16 5.31
N LEU A 37 -13.54 -5.39 5.58
CA LEU A 37 -13.22 -4.16 4.85
C LEU A 37 -12.46 -4.49 3.57
N ASP A 38 -12.72 -3.87 2.42
CA ASP A 38 -12.08 -4.20 1.13
C ASP A 38 -10.78 -3.41 0.87
N TYR A 39 -9.78 -3.63 1.74
CA TYR A 39 -8.46 -3.02 1.65
C TYR A 39 -7.34 -4.05 1.61
N VAL A 40 -6.20 -3.66 1.03
CA VAL A 40 -4.91 -4.35 1.18
C VAL A 40 -3.85 -3.38 1.70
N TYR A 41 -3.04 -3.83 2.66
CA TYR A 41 -1.92 -3.07 3.21
C TYR A 41 -0.61 -3.61 2.67
N LEU A 42 0.20 -2.79 2.00
CA LEU A 42 1.51 -3.16 1.46
C LEU A 42 2.63 -2.23 1.94
N ALA A 43 3.83 -2.78 2.11
CA ALA A 43 5.04 -2.04 2.41
C ALA A 43 5.85 -1.78 1.13
N PHE A 44 6.29 -0.54 0.95
CA PHE A 44 7.10 -0.07 -0.17
C PHE A 44 8.44 0.43 0.38
N GLU A 45 9.55 -0.11 -0.13
CA GLU A 45 10.89 0.38 0.18
C GLU A 45 11.14 1.71 -0.52
N VAL A 46 11.05 2.80 0.23
CA VAL A 46 11.11 4.17 -0.29
C VAL A 46 12.03 4.99 0.60
N GLY A 47 13.09 5.54 0.02
CA GLY A 47 14.00 6.46 0.68
C GLY A 47 13.70 7.92 0.34
N ASN A 48 14.58 8.81 0.79
CA ASN A 48 14.42 10.25 0.58
C ASN A 48 14.45 10.65 -0.90
N GLN A 49 15.14 9.88 -1.75
CA GLN A 49 15.28 10.18 -3.17
C GLN A 49 13.98 9.91 -3.93
N GLU A 50 13.26 8.86 -3.54
CA GLU A 50 12.03 8.41 -4.21
C GLU A 50 10.75 9.00 -3.59
N LEU A 51 10.84 9.54 -2.37
CA LEU A 51 9.68 9.97 -1.58
C LEU A 51 8.75 10.92 -2.34
N LYS A 52 9.32 11.91 -3.03
CA LYS A 52 8.53 12.90 -3.79
C LYS A 52 7.69 12.21 -4.87
N ASP A 53 8.33 11.38 -5.68
CA ASP A 53 7.71 10.73 -6.83
C ASP A 53 6.66 9.71 -6.38
N VAL A 54 6.94 8.96 -5.30
CA VAL A 54 5.98 8.01 -4.71
C VAL A 54 4.75 8.72 -4.15
N VAL A 55 4.93 9.82 -3.42
CA VAL A 55 3.80 10.60 -2.89
C VAL A 55 2.98 11.22 -4.03
N GLN A 56 3.61 11.71 -5.09
CA GLN A 56 2.92 12.19 -6.28
C GLN A 56 2.13 11.07 -6.97
N GLY A 57 2.71 9.88 -7.08
CA GLY A 57 2.03 8.69 -7.59
C GLY A 57 0.78 8.32 -6.78
N PHE A 58 0.85 8.38 -5.44
CA PHE A 58 -0.30 8.12 -4.57
C PHE A 58 -1.39 9.20 -4.62
N ARG A 59 -1.02 10.45 -4.90
CA ARG A 59 -2.00 11.54 -5.09
C ARG A 59 -2.79 11.41 -6.40
N GLY A 60 -2.29 10.61 -7.35
CA GLY A 60 -2.87 10.50 -8.68
C GLY A 60 -2.65 11.76 -9.52
N ASP A 61 -1.68 12.60 -9.17
CA ASP A 61 -1.34 13.79 -9.93
C ASP A 61 -0.79 13.35 -11.31
N GLU A 62 -1.54 13.65 -12.37
CA GLU A 62 -1.36 13.24 -13.78
C GLU A 62 -0.11 13.86 -14.47
N ALA A 63 1.00 14.05 -13.74
CA ALA A 63 2.24 14.62 -14.29
C ALA A 63 3.13 13.58 -15.01
N ALA A 64 2.77 12.29 -14.95
CA ALA A 64 3.52 11.18 -15.55
C ALA A 64 2.87 10.56 -16.79
N ARG A 65 1.84 11.20 -17.37
CA ARG A 65 1.30 10.87 -18.69
C ARG A 65 1.87 11.84 -19.74
N LEU A 66 3.12 11.65 -20.11
CA LEU A 66 3.71 12.11 -21.36
C LEU A 66 4.29 10.89 -22.09
#